data_AF-A0A1J3FKW8-F1
#
_entry.id   AF-A0A1J3FKW8-F1
#
_cell.length_a   1.000
_cell.length_b   1.000
_cell.length_c   1.000
_cell.angle_alpha   90.00
_cell.angle_beta   90.00
_cell.angle_gamma   90.00
#
_symmetry.space_group_name_H-M   'P 1'
#
loop_
_entity.id
_entity.type
_entity.pdbx_description
1 polymer ?
#
loop_
_entity_poly.entity_id
_entity_poly.type
_entity_poly.pdbx_seq_one_letter_code
_entity_poly.pdbx_strand_id
1 'polypeptide(L)'
;ALGSSVFIFVRAVLVATFGLAAAQKLFLNMLRSVFRAPMSFFDSTPAGRLLNRVSIDQSVVDLDIPFRLGGFASTTIQLIGIVGVMTNVTWQVFLLIIP
;
A
#
# COMPACT_ATOMS: atom_id res chain seq x y z
N ALA A 1 -18.59 9.50 -17.48
CA ALA A 1 -17.39 8.91 -18.12
C ALA A 1 -16.12 9.68 -17.77
N LEU A 2 -16.01 10.98 -18.08
CA LEU A 2 -14.79 11.76 -17.77
C LEU A 2 -14.47 11.83 -16.27
N GLY A 3 -15.45 12.11 -15.40
CA GLY A 3 -15.23 12.19 -13.95
C GLY A 3 -14.74 10.89 -13.30
N SER A 4 -15.28 9.74 -13.72
CA SER A 4 -14.84 8.43 -13.25
C SER A 4 -13.43 8.09 -13.71
N SER A 5 -13.06 8.43 -14.96
CA SER A 5 -11.71 8.19 -15.47
C SER A 5 -10.66 9.05 -14.77
N VAL A 6 -10.97 10.33 -14.54
CA VAL A 6 -10.08 11.24 -13.78
C VAL A 6 -9.90 10.75 -12.35
N PHE A 7 -10.97 10.29 -11.71
CA PHE A 7 -10.89 9.76 -10.34
C PHE A 7 -10.02 8.50 -10.24
N ILE A 8 -10.18 7.55 -11.17
CA ILE A 8 -9.35 6.35 -11.24
C ILE A 8 -7.88 6.74 -11.47
N PHE A 9 -7.62 7.69 -12.37
CA PHE A 9 -6.28 8.17 -12.67
C PHE A 9 -5.61 8.81 -11.44
N VAL A 10 -6.30 9.75 -10.77
CA VAL A 10 -5.79 10.41 -9.56
C VAL A 10 -5.48 9.39 -8.47
N ARG A 11 -6.38 8.44 -8.23
CA ARG A 11 -6.15 7.37 -7.25
C ARG A 11 -4.95 6.52 -7.61
N ALA A 12 -4.82 6.11 -8.87
CA ALA A 12 -3.68 5.31 -9.31
C ALA A 12 -2.36 6.04 -9.11
N VAL A 13 -2.30 7.33 -9.47
CA VAL A 13 -1.11 8.18 -9.26
C VAL A 13 -0.80 8.33 -7.77
N LEU A 14 -1.79 8.57 -6.91
CA LEU A 14 -1.59 8.67 -5.47
C LEU A 14 -1.06 7.36 -4.86
N VAL A 15 -1.68 6.22 -5.20
CA VAL A 15 -1.22 4.92 -4.69
C VAL A 15 0.20 4.62 -5.18
N ALA A 16 0.53 4.95 -6.42
CA ALA A 16 1.88 4.77 -6.96
C ALA A 16 2.91 5.66 -6.27
N THR A 17 2.61 6.94 -6.04
CA THR A 17 3.56 7.87 -5.39
C THR A 17 3.78 7.53 -3.92
N PHE A 18 2.72 7.19 -3.17
CA PHE A 18 2.84 6.74 -1.80
C PHE A 18 3.55 5.38 -1.70
N GLY A 19 3.23 4.44 -2.58
CA GLY A 19 3.91 3.15 -2.67
C GLY A 19 5.41 3.31 -2.91
N LEU A 20 5.78 4.13 -3.91
CA LEU A 20 7.19 4.39 -4.25
C LEU A 20 7.94 5.10 -3.12
N ALA A 21 7.33 6.09 -2.47
CA ALA A 21 7.94 6.79 -1.35
C ALA A 21 8.15 5.87 -0.13
N ALA A 22 7.19 4.99 0.16
CA ALA A 22 7.29 4.00 1.23
C ALA A 22 8.39 2.97 0.93
N ALA A 23 8.41 2.45 -0.30
CA ALA A 23 9.44 1.56 -0.81
C ALA A 23 10.85 2.13 -0.68
N GLN A 24 11.09 3.36 -1.15
CA GLN A 24 12.38 4.02 -1.02
C GLN A 24 12.80 4.21 0.43
N LYS A 25 11.86 4.57 1.32
CA LYS A 25 12.16 4.78 2.73
C LYS A 25 12.54 3.47 3.43
N LEU A 26 11.85 2.38 3.12
CA LEU A 26 12.19 1.04 3.61
C LEU A 26 13.58 0.61 3.14
N PHE A 27 13.87 0.77 1.85
CA PHE A 27 15.17 0.42 1.28
C PHE A 27 16.33 1.19 1.95
N LEU A 28 16.21 2.52 2.09
CA LEU A 28 17.23 3.34 2.71
C LEU A 28 17.46 2.99 4.19
N ASN A 29 16.40 2.65 4.91
CA ASN A 29 16.50 2.24 6.31
C ASN A 29 17.17 0.88 6.45
N MET A 30 16.83 -0.08 5.59
CA MET A 30 17.49 -1.38 5.52
C MET A 30 18.98 -1.20 5.21
N LEU A 31 19.31 -0.43 4.17
CA LEU A 31 20.69 -0.18 3.76
C LEU A 31 21.52 0.44 4.91
N ARG A 32 20.98 1.44 5.60
CA ARG A 32 21.64 2.05 6.78
C ARG A 32 21.86 1.06 7.92
N SER A 33 20.89 0.16 8.15
CA SER A 33 21.00 -0.87 9.18
C SER A 33 22.10 -1.86 8.85
N VAL A 34 22.20 -2.29 7.58
CA VAL A 34 23.26 -3.18 7.09
C VAL A 34 24.64 -2.53 7.27
N PHE A 35 24.83 -1.28 6.82
CA PHE A 35 26.12 -0.60 6.98
C PHE A 35 26.52 -0.33 8.43
N ARG A 36 25.57 -0.31 9.37
CA ARG A 36 25.84 -0.16 10.82
C ARG A 36 26.05 -1.49 11.55
N ALA A 37 25.85 -2.63 10.90
CA ALA A 37 26.02 -3.92 11.55
C ALA A 37 27.52 -4.20 11.81
N PRO A 38 27.88 -4.79 12.97
CA PRO A 38 29.25 -5.14 13.29
C PRO A 38 29.76 -6.25 12.35
N MET A 39 31.07 -6.30 12.10
CA MET A 39 31.65 -7.33 11.21
C MET A 39 31.32 -8.78 11.64
N SER A 40 31.12 -9.04 12.94
CA SER A 40 30.71 -10.37 13.44
C SER A 40 29.34 -10.83 12.92
N PHE A 41 28.46 -9.90 12.54
CA PHE A 41 27.18 -10.21 11.90
C PHE A 41 27.37 -10.74 10.47
N PHE A 42 28.36 -10.21 9.75
CA PHE A 42 28.67 -10.62 8.37
C PHE A 42 29.41 -11.96 8.28
N ASP A 43 30.12 -12.35 9.35
CA ASP A 43 30.74 -13.68 9.45
C ASP A 43 29.70 -14.79 9.76
N SER A 44 28.66 -14.47 10.54
CA SER A 44 27.62 -15.43 10.93
C SER A 44 26.49 -15.56 9.89
N THR A 45 26.27 -14.52 9.09
CA THR A 45 25.27 -14.49 8.02
C THR A 45 25.90 -14.05 6.71
N PRO A 46 25.99 -14.93 5.70
CA PRO A 46 26.60 -14.56 4.43
C PRO A 46 25.83 -13.39 3.81
N ALA A 47 26.54 -12.33 3.42
CA ALA A 47 25.96 -11.11 2.86
C ALA A 47 25.00 -11.39 1.68
N GLY A 48 25.25 -12.44 0.90
CA GLY A 48 24.36 -12.90 -0.17
C GLY A 48 22.97 -13.34 0.30
N ARG A 49 22.84 -13.96 1.49
CA ARG A 49 21.54 -14.37 2.04
C ARG A 49 20.75 -13.16 2.56
N LEU A 50 21.45 -12.18 3.12
CA LEU A 50 20.87 -10.91 3.55
C LEU A 50 20.36 -10.11 2.34
N LEU A 51 21.19 -9.96 1.30
CA LEU A 51 20.82 -9.31 0.05
C LEU A 51 19.65 -10.01 -0.64
N ASN A 52 19.63 -11.34 -0.67
CA ASN A 52 18.50 -12.09 -1.24
C ASN A 52 17.20 -11.81 -0.49
N ARG A 53 17.25 -11.72 0.84
CA ARG A 53 16.07 -11.42 1.67
C ARG A 53 15.59 -9.98 1.49
N VAL A 54 16.51 -9.01 1.51
CA VAL A 54 16.22 -7.60 1.23
C VAL A 54 15.61 -7.43 -0.15
N SER A 55 16.15 -8.11 -1.17
CA SER A 55 15.64 -8.06 -2.54
C SER A 55 14.21 -8.60 -2.65
N ILE A 56 13.93 -9.74 -2.01
CA ILE A 56 12.58 -10.33 -1.97
C ILE A 56 11.62 -9.43 -1.20
N ASP A 57 12.01 -8.95 -0.02
CA ASP A 57 11.17 -8.06 0.81
C ASP A 57 10.86 -6.75 0.07
N GLN A 58 11.86 -6.16 -0.60
CA GLN A 58 11.68 -4.96 -1.42
C GLN A 58 10.76 -5.23 -2.61
N SER A 59 10.90 -6.38 -3.29
CA SER A 59 10.02 -6.74 -4.40
C SER A 59 8.55 -6.89 -3.98
N VAL A 60 8.30 -7.45 -2.78
CA VAL A 60 6.95 -7.53 -2.20
C VAL A 60 6.42 -6.12 -1.86
N VAL A 61 7.26 -5.26 -1.30
CA VAL A 61 6.88 -3.87 -0.99
C VAL A 61 6.61 -3.05 -2.24
N ASP A 62 7.36 -3.27 -3.33
CA ASP A 62 7.23 -2.49 -4.56
C ASP A 62 6.02 -2.93 -5.41
N LEU A 63 5.65 -4.21 -5.38
CA LEU A 63 4.60 -4.76 -6.24
C LEU A 63 3.30 -5.08 -5.49
N ASP A 64 3.41 -5.75 -4.35
CA ASP A 64 2.27 -6.33 -3.64
C ASP A 64 1.55 -5.26 -2.80
N ILE A 65 2.30 -4.35 -2.16
CA ILE A 65 1.74 -3.28 -1.33
C ILE A 65 0.90 -2.30 -2.16
N PRO A 66 1.38 -1.73 -3.28
CA PRO A 66 0.57 -0.81 -4.08
C PRO A 66 -0.65 -1.49 -4.69
N PHE A 67 -0.52 -2.76 -5.11
CA PHE A 67 -1.64 -3.53 -5.66
C PHE A 67 -2.74 -3.74 -4.61
N ARG A 68 -2.37 -4.16 -3.39
CA ARG A 68 -3.31 -4.40 -2.29
C ARG A 68 -3.93 -3.11 -1.76
N LEU A 69 -3.13 -2.06 -1.55
CA LEU A 69 -3.62 -0.72 -1.16
C LEU A 69 -4.54 -0.14 -2.23
N GLY A 70 -4.17 -0.33 -3.49
CA GLY A 70 -5.02 -0.06 -4.63
C GLY A 70 -6.36 -0.74 -4.45
N GLY A 71 -6.42 -2.06 -4.46
CA GLY A 71 -7.65 -2.84 -4.29
C GLY A 71 -8.50 -2.39 -3.10
N PHE A 72 -7.89 -2.25 -1.92
CA PHE A 72 -8.56 -1.80 -0.70
C PHE A 72 -9.15 -0.40 -0.80
N ALA A 73 -8.43 0.55 -1.40
CA ALA A 73 -8.97 1.88 -1.65
C ALA A 73 -10.18 1.81 -2.59
N SER A 74 -10.15 0.94 -3.61
CA SER A 74 -11.27 0.73 -4.53
C SER A 74 -12.53 0.30 -3.80
N THR A 75 -12.40 -0.76 -3.00
CA THR A 75 -13.53 -1.38 -2.33
C THR A 75 -14.10 -0.45 -1.28
N THR A 76 -13.25 0.28 -0.56
CA THR A 76 -13.68 1.27 0.43
C THR A 76 -14.45 2.43 -0.21
N ILE A 77 -13.92 3.01 -1.30
CA ILE A 77 -14.62 4.08 -2.03
C ILE A 77 -15.96 3.58 -2.60
N GLN A 78 -15.98 2.37 -3.14
CA GLN A 78 -17.19 1.77 -3.68
C GLN A 78 -18.24 1.52 -2.59
N LEU A 79 -17.83 0.99 -1.43
CA LEU A 79 -18.70 0.80 -0.26
C LEU A 79 -19.31 2.12 0.19
N ILE A 80 -18.49 3.17 0.35
CA ILE A 80 -18.97 4.50 0.75
C ILE A 80 -19.96 5.05 -0.29
N GLY A 81 -19.67 4.89 -1.58
CA GLY A 81 -20.56 5.31 -2.67
C GLY A 81 -21.91 4.58 -2.62
N ILE A 82 -21.91 3.27 -2.43
CA ILE A 82 -23.13 2.45 -2.31
C ILE A 82 -23.93 2.91 -1.10
N VAL A 83 -23.32 3.02 0.07
CA VAL A 83 -24.00 3.45 1.31
C VAL A 83 -24.59 4.86 1.16
N GLY A 84 -23.86 5.79 0.54
CA GLY A 84 -24.33 7.15 0.28
C GLY A 84 -25.54 7.20 -0.64
N VAL A 85 -25.53 6.43 -1.74
CA VAL A 85 -26.68 6.33 -2.66
C VAL A 85 -27.88 5.68 -1.96
N MET A 86 -27.66 4.58 -1.24
CA MET A 86 -28.73 3.86 -0.55
C MET A 86 -29.40 4.73 0.53
N THR A 87 -28.63 5.55 1.25
CA THR A 87 -29.15 6.49 2.26
C THR A 87 -30.02 7.59 1.62
N ASN A 88 -29.67 8.06 0.41
CA ASN A 88 -30.46 9.05 -0.31
C ASN A 88 -31.77 8.47 -0.86
N VAL A 89 -31.74 7.23 -1.36
CA VAL A 89 -32.92 6.58 -1.98
C VAL A 89 -33.89 6.07 -0.92
N THR A 90 -33.37 5.54 0.19
CA THR A 90 -34.16 4.90 1.24
C THR A 90 -33.70 5.40 2.60
N TRP A 91 -34.32 6.47 3.09
CA TRP A 91 -34.01 7.08 4.41
C TRP A 91 -34.07 6.07 5.57
N GLN A 92 -34.91 5.03 5.47
CA GLN A 92 -35.03 3.98 6.49
C GLN A 92 -33.77 3.13 6.69
N VAL A 93 -32.83 3.08 5.74
CA VAL A 93 -31.61 2.26 5.84
C VAL A 93 -30.60 2.87 6.83
N PHE A 94 -30.65 4.19 7.05
CA PHE A 94 -29.79 4.87 8.02
C PHE A 94 -30.03 4.39 9.46
N LEU A 95 -31.30 4.09 9.80
CA LEU A 95 -31.71 3.55 11.11
C LEU A 95 -31.29 2.09 11.34
N LEU A 96 -30.91 1.35 10.30
CA LEU A 96 -30.47 -0.04 10.39
C LEU A 96 -28.94 -0.16 10.51
N ILE A 97 -28.20 0.84 10.01
CA ILE A 97 -26.74 0.90 10.05
C ILE A 97 -26.23 1.45 11.39
N ILE A 98 -27.00 2.35 12.02
CA ILE A 98 -26.71 2.91 13.33
C ILE A 98 -27.69 2.23 14.31
N PRO A 99 -27.25 1.22 15.11
CA PRO A 99 -28.09 0.62 16.13
C PRO A 99 -28.45 1.62 17.24
#